data_AF-A0A7M7SWR9-F1
#
_entry.id   AF-A0A7M7SWR9-F1
#
_cell.length_a   1.000
_cell.length_b   1.000
_cell.length_c   1.000
_cell.angle_alpha   90.00
_cell.angle_beta   90.00
_cell.angle_gamma   90.00
#
_symmetry.space_group_name_H-M   'P 1'
#
loop_
_entity.id
_entity.type
_entity.pdbx_description
1 polymer ?
#
loop_
_entity_poly.entity_id
_entity_poly.type
_entity_poly.pdbx_seq_one_letter_code
_entity_poly.pdbx_strand_id
1 'polypeptide(L)'
;MESIVQPLPGWELFNDDTKREVFHGFRSEAGEEMVLKQNIFVEQILPFGIIRKLRQDEMDAYREPFKNPGEDRRPTLTWPREVPIMGDGPDDMIVRATAYSAFLKESADLPKLCVHATPGLLSDWIEKTTKNWPNHKMVKCEGHHFLQEDSPIQIGDYIREFLSGIYK
;
A
#
# COMPACT_ATOMS: atom_id res chain seq x y z
N MET A 1 -4.88 1.87 1.83
CA MET A 1 -3.59 1.50 1.27
C MET A 1 -2.95 0.57 2.28
N GLU A 2 -2.59 -0.62 1.85
CA GLU A 2 -1.84 -1.56 2.68
C GLU A 2 -0.42 -1.03 2.95
N SER A 3 0.14 -1.39 4.11
CA SER A 3 1.45 -0.89 4.55
C SER A 3 2.59 -1.82 4.16
N ILE A 4 3.78 -1.25 3.96
CA ILE A 4 5.02 -2.03 3.92
C ILE A 4 5.46 -2.18 5.38
N VAL A 5 5.55 -3.43 5.86
CA VAL A 5 5.88 -3.74 7.27
C VAL A 5 7.33 -4.21 7.46
N GLN A 6 8.01 -4.51 6.36
CA GLN A 6 9.44 -4.84 6.22
C GLN A 6 9.78 -4.84 4.71
N PRO A 7 11.04 -4.99 4.28
CA PRO A 7 11.35 -5.18 2.85
C PRO A 7 10.55 -6.35 2.27
N LEU A 8 10.02 -6.19 1.05
CA LEU A 8 9.37 -7.29 0.36
C LEU A 8 10.41 -8.38 0.05
N PRO A 9 10.09 -9.67 0.27
CA PRO A 9 11.06 -10.75 0.16
C PRO A 9 11.58 -10.97 -1.27
N GLY A 10 10.82 -10.50 -2.27
CA GLY A 10 11.15 -10.60 -3.68
C GLY A 10 9.92 -10.34 -4.55
N TRP A 11 10.12 -10.40 -5.87
CA TRP A 11 9.07 -10.14 -6.87
C TRP A 11 7.99 -11.24 -6.90
N GLU A 12 8.33 -12.46 -6.50
CA GLU A 12 7.43 -13.61 -6.40
C GLU A 12 6.30 -13.42 -5.38
N LEU A 13 6.39 -12.41 -4.50
CA LEU A 13 5.26 -12.00 -3.66
C LEU A 13 4.04 -11.58 -4.51
N PHE A 14 4.29 -10.98 -5.67
CA PHE A 14 3.24 -10.63 -6.61
C PHE A 14 2.90 -11.85 -7.48
N ASN A 15 1.94 -12.65 -7.00
CA ASN A 15 1.48 -13.90 -7.64
C ASN A 15 0.85 -13.73 -9.05
N ASP A 16 0.84 -12.52 -9.59
CA ASP A 16 0.22 -12.13 -10.85
C ASP A 16 1.29 -11.48 -11.75
N ASP A 17 1.56 -12.10 -12.90
CA ASP A 17 2.56 -11.63 -13.86
C ASP A 17 2.26 -10.21 -14.35
N THR A 18 0.99 -9.85 -14.53
CA THR A 18 0.61 -8.52 -15.00
C THR A 18 0.96 -7.44 -13.97
N LYS A 19 0.79 -7.72 -12.67
CA LYS A 19 1.19 -6.78 -11.61
C LYS A 19 2.71 -6.58 -11.58
N ARG A 20 3.48 -7.66 -11.75
CA ARG A 20 4.95 -7.59 -11.84
C ARG A 20 5.41 -6.78 -13.03
N GLU A 21 4.87 -7.06 -14.22
CA GLU A 21 5.22 -6.35 -15.46
C GLU A 21 4.97 -4.86 -15.35
N VAL A 22 3.83 -4.45 -14.78
CA VAL A 22 3.50 -3.04 -14.55
C VAL A 22 4.51 -2.38 -13.61
N PHE A 23 4.85 -3.01 -12.48
CA PHE A 23 5.83 -2.46 -11.54
C PHE A 23 7.25 -2.39 -12.14
N HIS A 24 7.67 -3.41 -12.90
CA HIS A 24 8.93 -3.36 -13.66
C HIS A 24 8.91 -2.22 -14.69
N GLY A 25 7.77 -2.01 -15.37
CA GLY A 25 7.55 -0.87 -16.25
C GLY A 25 7.77 0.46 -15.53
N PHE A 26 7.16 0.66 -14.36
CA PHE A 26 7.38 1.85 -13.53
C PHE A 26 8.85 2.05 -13.13
N ARG A 27 9.56 0.96 -12.81
CA ARG A 27 10.98 1.02 -12.41
C ARG A 27 11.95 1.21 -13.58
N SER A 28 11.49 1.02 -14.82
CA SER A 28 12.26 1.27 -16.03
C SER A 28 12.17 2.73 -16.52
N GLU A 29 12.93 3.07 -17.57
CA GLU A 29 12.83 4.35 -18.27
C GLU A 29 11.42 4.62 -18.82
N ALA A 30 10.69 3.57 -19.24
CA ALA A 30 9.33 3.69 -19.75
C ALA A 30 8.33 4.22 -18.69
N GLY A 31 8.67 4.11 -17.40
CA GLY A 31 7.85 4.63 -16.31
C GLY A 31 7.55 6.13 -16.43
N GLU A 32 8.46 6.91 -17.02
CA GLU A 32 8.21 8.34 -17.24
C GLU A 32 7.07 8.58 -18.23
N GLU A 33 7.03 7.84 -19.34
CA GLU A 33 5.94 7.91 -20.31
C GLU A 33 4.62 7.42 -19.68
N MET A 34 4.67 6.25 -19.03
CA MET A 34 3.52 5.60 -18.40
C MET A 34 2.84 6.49 -17.36
N VAL A 35 3.62 7.19 -16.53
CA VAL A 35 3.06 7.96 -15.41
C VAL A 35 2.97 9.44 -15.74
N LEU A 36 4.04 10.06 -16.22
CA LEU A 36 4.05 11.53 -16.40
C LEU A 36 3.19 11.96 -17.59
N LYS A 37 3.12 11.16 -18.66
CA LYS A 37 2.27 11.49 -19.82
C LYS A 37 0.92 10.80 -19.76
N GLN A 38 0.90 9.49 -19.49
CA GLN A 38 -0.32 8.69 -19.58
C GLN A 38 -1.11 8.57 -18.27
N ASN A 39 -0.56 9.03 -17.14
CA ASN A 39 -1.21 9.01 -15.83
C ASN A 39 -1.71 7.62 -15.39
N ILE A 40 -1.04 6.54 -15.83
CA ILE A 40 -1.49 5.15 -15.62
C ILE A 40 -1.75 4.85 -14.14
N PHE A 41 -0.95 5.42 -13.23
CA PHE A 41 -1.12 5.19 -11.80
C PHE A 41 -2.52 5.61 -11.31
N VAL A 42 -2.98 6.81 -11.67
CA VAL A 42 -4.30 7.32 -11.24
C VAL A 42 -5.42 6.76 -12.09
N GLU A 43 -5.22 6.64 -13.41
CA GLU A 43 -6.30 6.26 -14.34
C GLU A 43 -6.56 4.76 -14.37
N GLN A 44 -5.59 3.92 -14.00
CA GLN A 44 -5.70 2.46 -14.10
C GLN A 44 -5.37 1.74 -12.80
N ILE A 45 -4.26 2.06 -12.12
CA ILE A 45 -3.83 1.32 -10.93
C ILE A 45 -4.73 1.59 -9.73
N LEU A 46 -5.06 2.86 -9.49
CA LEU A 46 -5.99 3.25 -8.43
C LEU A 46 -7.34 2.51 -8.55
N PRO A 47 -8.10 2.60 -9.66
CA PRO A 47 -9.39 1.91 -9.75
C PRO A 47 -9.25 0.39 -9.77
N PHE A 48 -8.15 -0.17 -10.29
CA PHE A 48 -7.91 -1.62 -10.21
C PHE A 48 -7.69 -2.11 -8.77
N GLY A 49 -7.16 -1.26 -7.90
CA GLY A 49 -6.93 -1.57 -6.49
C GLY A 49 -8.15 -1.36 -5.58
N ILE A 50 -9.35 -1.19 -6.15
CA ILE A 50 -10.64 -0.96 -5.45
C ILE A 50 -11.66 -1.96 -6.00
N ILE A 51 -12.48 -2.56 -5.14
CA ILE A 51 -13.52 -3.52 -5.58
C ILE A 51 -14.68 -2.78 -6.23
N ARG A 52 -15.20 -1.75 -5.57
CA ARG A 52 -16.31 -0.96 -6.13
C ARG A 52 -15.83 -0.06 -7.27
N LYS A 53 -16.76 0.31 -8.15
CA LYS A 53 -16.50 1.36 -9.13
C LYS A 53 -16.58 2.74 -8.46
N LEU A 54 -15.51 3.52 -8.56
CA LEU A 54 -15.53 4.93 -8.17
C LEU A 54 -16.48 5.73 -9.08
N ARG A 55 -17.25 6.64 -8.49
CA ARG A 55 -18.06 7.61 -9.22
C ARG A 55 -17.15 8.63 -9.90
N GLN A 56 -17.72 9.38 -10.84
CA GLN A 56 -16.97 10.38 -11.60
C GLN A 56 -16.40 11.49 -10.68
N ASP A 57 -17.18 11.99 -9.73
CA ASP A 57 -16.76 12.98 -8.75
C ASP A 57 -15.61 12.49 -7.86
N GLU A 58 -15.64 11.21 -7.49
CA GLU A 58 -14.57 10.58 -6.69
C GLU A 58 -13.28 10.44 -7.51
N MET A 59 -13.39 9.96 -8.76
CA MET A 59 -12.23 9.90 -9.66
C MET A 59 -11.66 11.29 -9.96
N ASP A 60 -12.50 12.30 -10.14
CA ASP A 60 -12.03 13.66 -10.43
C ASP A 60 -11.30 14.29 -9.24
N ALA A 61 -11.69 13.96 -8.01
CA ALA A 61 -10.94 14.34 -6.81
C ALA A 61 -9.55 13.68 -6.79
N TYR A 62 -9.43 12.40 -7.16
CA TYR A 62 -8.12 11.75 -7.28
C TYR A 62 -7.27 12.28 -8.43
N ARG A 63 -7.88 12.68 -9.54
CA ARG A 63 -7.19 13.30 -10.68
C ARG A 63 -6.70 14.70 -10.36
N GLU A 64 -7.35 15.42 -9.46
CA GLU A 64 -7.13 16.85 -9.24
C GLU A 64 -5.67 17.26 -9.06
N PRO A 65 -4.87 16.59 -8.21
CA PRO A 65 -3.45 16.94 -8.04
C PRO A 65 -2.58 16.61 -9.27
N PHE A 66 -3.09 15.81 -10.20
CA PHE A 66 -2.35 15.17 -11.30
C PHE A 66 -2.93 15.51 -12.68
N LYS A 67 -3.79 16.55 -12.74
CA LYS A 67 -4.47 17.01 -13.96
C LYS A 67 -3.47 17.36 -15.06
N ASN A 68 -2.37 18.02 -14.72
CA ASN A 68 -1.35 18.41 -15.69
C ASN A 68 -0.37 17.26 -15.97
N PRO A 69 -0.09 16.95 -17.25
CA PRO A 69 1.01 16.05 -17.60
C PRO A 69 2.38 16.60 -17.17
N GLY A 70 3.32 15.71 -16.89
CA GLY A 70 4.69 16.05 -16.48
C GLY A 70 4.93 15.88 -14.98
N GLU A 71 5.69 16.81 -14.40
CA GLU A 71 6.26 16.66 -13.05
C GLU A 71 5.23 16.68 -11.92
N ASP A 72 4.02 17.22 -12.10
CA ASP A 72 2.94 17.11 -11.12
C ASP A 72 2.65 15.64 -10.77
N ARG A 73 2.87 14.72 -11.73
CA ARG A 73 2.67 13.27 -11.58
C ARG A 73 3.91 12.53 -11.07
N ARG A 74 5.06 13.19 -10.95
CA ARG A 74 6.33 12.60 -10.50
C ARG A 74 6.18 11.80 -9.20
N PRO A 75 5.46 12.28 -8.17
CA PRO A 75 5.30 11.50 -6.94
C PRO A 75 4.71 10.11 -7.19
N THR A 76 3.72 9.99 -8.09
CA THR A 76 3.07 8.71 -8.40
C THR A 76 3.96 7.73 -9.19
N LEU A 77 5.06 8.21 -9.78
CA LEU A 77 6.11 7.37 -10.38
C LEU A 77 7.21 7.01 -9.39
N THR A 78 7.60 7.97 -8.54
CA THR A 78 8.67 7.74 -7.55
C THR A 78 8.24 6.70 -6.53
N TRP A 79 7.00 6.72 -6.03
CA TRP A 79 6.52 5.75 -5.04
C TRP A 79 6.74 4.27 -5.42
N PRO A 80 6.33 3.76 -6.60
CA PRO A 80 6.62 2.39 -6.99
C PRO A 80 8.12 2.10 -7.20
N ARG A 81 8.96 3.11 -7.47
CA ARG A 81 10.42 2.99 -7.54
C ARG A 81 11.08 2.88 -6.16
N GLU A 82 10.45 3.42 -5.13
CA GLU A 82 10.95 3.40 -3.75
C GLU A 82 10.50 2.17 -2.95
N VAL A 83 9.69 1.28 -3.53
CA VAL A 83 9.29 0.03 -2.86
C VAL A 83 10.54 -0.82 -2.59
N PRO A 84 10.85 -1.17 -1.32
CA PRO A 84 12.04 -1.91 -0.96
C PRO A 84 11.86 -3.40 -1.23
N ILE A 85 12.47 -3.90 -2.30
CA ILE A 85 12.40 -5.31 -2.72
C ILE A 85 13.77 -5.95 -2.55
N MET A 86 13.86 -7.01 -1.74
CA MET A 86 15.12 -7.73 -1.54
C MET A 86 15.68 -8.24 -2.87
N GLY A 87 16.97 -7.99 -3.11
CA GLY A 87 17.65 -8.37 -4.36
C GLY A 87 17.44 -7.40 -5.53
N ASP A 88 16.64 -6.34 -5.38
CA ASP A 88 16.42 -5.30 -6.40
C ASP A 88 16.74 -3.89 -5.86
N GLY A 89 16.21 -3.53 -4.69
CA GLY A 89 16.42 -2.22 -4.07
C GLY A 89 15.14 -1.38 -3.92
N PRO A 90 15.25 -0.07 -3.65
CA PRO A 90 16.50 0.65 -3.40
C PRO A 90 17.06 0.34 -2.00
N ASP A 91 18.40 0.29 -1.90
CA ASP A 91 19.10 -0.17 -0.70
C ASP A 91 18.81 0.66 0.55
N ASP A 92 18.69 1.98 0.39
CA ASP A 92 18.41 2.87 1.51
C ASP A 92 16.99 2.65 2.06
N MET A 93 16.01 2.38 1.18
CA MET A 93 14.66 2.00 1.60
C MET A 93 14.62 0.61 2.23
N ILE A 94 15.41 -0.35 1.74
CA ILE A 94 15.56 -1.67 2.38
C ILE A 94 16.11 -1.49 3.80
N VAL A 95 17.14 -0.66 3.99
CA VAL A 95 17.72 -0.37 5.30
C VAL A 95 16.69 0.26 6.23
N ARG A 96 15.95 1.27 5.78
CA ARG A 96 14.90 1.94 6.57
C ARG A 96 13.78 0.97 6.96
N ALA A 97 13.32 0.16 6.00
CA ALA A 97 12.26 -0.81 6.23
C ALA A 97 12.68 -1.94 7.18
N THR A 98 13.92 -2.38 7.07
CA THR A 98 14.50 -3.34 8.02
C THR A 98 14.57 -2.75 9.42
N ALA A 99 15.02 -1.49 9.54
CA ALA A 99 15.18 -0.82 10.83
C ALA A 99 13.85 -0.62 11.57
N TYR A 100 12.82 -0.08 10.91
CA TYR A 100 11.52 0.09 11.60
C TYR A 100 10.85 -1.25 11.88
N SER A 101 11.03 -2.27 11.02
CA SER A 101 10.46 -3.61 11.25
C SER A 101 11.05 -4.24 12.52
N ALA A 102 12.37 -4.16 12.70
CA ALA A 102 13.04 -4.64 13.90
C ALA A 102 12.54 -3.92 15.16
N PHE A 103 12.39 -2.60 15.11
CA PHE A 103 11.80 -1.83 16.21
C PHE A 103 10.35 -2.26 16.51
N LEU A 104 9.49 -2.36 15.49
CA LEU A 104 8.09 -2.70 15.67
C LEU A 104 7.90 -4.11 16.26
N LYS A 105 8.75 -5.06 15.88
CA LYS A 105 8.75 -6.44 16.38
C LYS A 105 9.02 -6.52 17.89
N GLU A 106 9.78 -5.60 18.45
CA GLU A 106 10.14 -5.56 19.88
C GLU A 106 9.27 -4.56 20.69
N SER A 107 8.41 -3.78 20.02
CA SER A 107 7.65 -2.66 20.62
C SER A 107 6.42 -3.11 21.44
N ALA A 108 6.64 -3.81 22.56
CA ALA A 108 5.54 -4.33 23.39
C ALA A 108 4.63 -3.24 23.98
N ASP A 109 5.19 -2.09 24.31
CA ASP A 109 4.45 -0.97 24.90
C ASP A 109 3.70 -0.11 23.88
N LEU A 110 3.83 -0.42 22.58
CA LEU A 110 3.15 0.31 21.50
C LEU A 110 1.92 -0.47 21.03
N PRO A 111 0.68 -0.02 21.29
CA PRO A 111 -0.51 -0.63 20.73
C PRO A 111 -0.53 -0.50 19.20
N LYS A 112 -0.86 -1.59 18.50
CA LYS A 112 -0.92 -1.65 17.04
C LYS A 112 -2.24 -2.24 16.57
N LEU A 113 -2.87 -1.61 15.59
CA LEU A 113 -4.02 -2.14 14.85
C LEU A 113 -3.60 -2.41 13.41
N CYS A 114 -3.82 -3.64 12.94
CA CYS A 114 -3.69 -4.01 11.54
C CYS A 114 -5.07 -4.33 10.97
N VAL A 115 -5.44 -3.63 9.90
CA VAL A 115 -6.64 -3.93 9.12
C VAL A 115 -6.20 -4.74 7.91
N HIS A 116 -6.55 -6.03 7.91
CA HIS A 116 -6.30 -6.94 6.81
C HIS A 116 -7.45 -6.83 5.79
N ALA A 117 -7.11 -6.58 4.54
CA ALA A 117 -8.07 -6.54 3.44
C ALA A 117 -8.20 -7.93 2.81
N THR A 118 -9.43 -8.37 2.52
CA THR A 118 -9.70 -9.59 1.77
C THR A 118 -10.45 -9.24 0.48
N PRO A 119 -9.96 -9.63 -0.71
CA PRO A 119 -8.77 -10.46 -0.94
C PRO A 119 -7.42 -9.72 -0.77
N GLY A 120 -7.41 -8.38 -0.68
CA GLY A 120 -6.17 -7.60 -0.49
C GLY A 120 -5.20 -7.66 -1.67
N LEU A 121 -3.98 -7.13 -1.46
CA LEU A 121 -2.83 -7.32 -2.34
C LEU A 121 -1.59 -7.78 -1.55
N LEU A 122 -1.32 -7.17 -0.40
CA LEU A 122 -0.21 -7.50 0.50
C LEU A 122 -0.67 -8.10 1.83
N SER A 123 -1.97 -8.05 2.14
CA SER A 123 -2.55 -8.36 3.45
C SER A 123 -2.18 -9.74 4.00
N ASP A 124 -2.17 -10.80 3.18
CA ASP A 124 -1.77 -12.14 3.61
C ASP A 124 -0.30 -12.20 4.04
N TRP A 125 0.58 -11.53 3.31
CA TRP A 125 2.00 -11.45 3.63
C TRP A 125 2.25 -10.59 4.87
N ILE A 126 1.51 -9.48 5.02
CA ILE A 126 1.53 -8.64 6.22
C ILE A 126 1.12 -9.49 7.43
N GLU A 127 -0.01 -10.21 7.36
CA GLU A 127 -0.50 -11.07 8.44
C GLU A 127 0.57 -12.12 8.83
N LYS A 128 1.12 -12.84 7.85
CA LYS A 128 2.19 -13.83 8.10
C LYS A 128 3.41 -13.21 8.78
N THR A 129 3.75 -11.97 8.42
CA THR A 129 4.90 -11.23 8.96
C THR A 129 4.66 -10.74 10.39
N THR A 130 3.49 -10.15 10.65
CA THR A 130 3.23 -9.41 11.89
C THR A 130 2.47 -10.20 12.93
N LYS A 131 2.00 -11.42 12.64
CA LYS A 131 1.18 -12.24 13.56
C LYS A 131 1.76 -12.45 14.97
N ASN A 132 3.07 -12.38 15.12
CA ASN A 132 3.76 -12.57 16.40
C ASN A 132 4.27 -11.25 17.01
N TRP A 133 3.95 -10.10 16.42
CA TRP A 133 4.34 -8.81 16.99
C TRP A 133 3.57 -8.57 18.29
N PRO A 134 4.21 -8.01 19.32
CA PRO A 134 3.56 -7.78 20.60
C PRO A 134 2.54 -6.64 20.50
N ASN A 135 1.49 -6.69 21.32
CA ASN A 135 0.47 -5.63 21.37
C ASN A 135 -0.10 -5.28 19.99
N HIS A 136 -0.43 -6.32 19.22
CA HIS A 136 -0.88 -6.26 17.84
C HIS A 136 -2.28 -6.89 17.72
N LYS A 137 -3.27 -6.06 17.41
CA LYS A 137 -4.64 -6.51 17.11
C LYS A 137 -4.82 -6.53 15.60
N MET A 138 -5.36 -7.64 15.08
CA MET A 138 -5.72 -7.76 13.67
C MET A 138 -7.23 -7.86 13.51
N VAL A 139 -7.76 -7.12 12.55
CA VAL A 139 -9.17 -7.13 12.13
C VAL A 139 -9.23 -7.28 10.62
N LYS A 140 -10.37 -7.71 10.08
CA LYS A 140 -10.53 -8.00 8.64
C LYS A 140 -11.67 -7.20 8.04
N CYS A 141 -11.51 -6.73 6.82
CA CYS A 141 -12.58 -6.12 6.04
C CYS A 141 -12.47 -6.51 4.56
N GLU A 142 -13.53 -6.27 3.81
CA GLU A 142 -13.51 -6.45 2.35
C GLU A 142 -12.69 -5.32 1.70
N GLY A 143 -11.88 -5.66 0.71
CA GLY A 143 -11.11 -4.67 -0.04
C GLY A 143 -9.93 -5.26 -0.80
N HIS A 144 -9.44 -4.48 -1.77
CA HIS A 144 -8.13 -4.68 -2.38
C HIS A 144 -7.08 -3.78 -1.67
N HIS A 145 -6.20 -3.14 -2.42
CA HIS A 145 -5.13 -2.31 -1.87
C HIS A 145 -5.64 -1.01 -1.24
N PHE A 146 -6.66 -0.40 -1.84
CA PHE A 146 -7.30 0.83 -1.37
C PHE A 146 -8.60 0.53 -0.59
N LEU A 147 -8.51 -0.41 0.37
CA LEU A 147 -9.60 -0.88 1.22
C LEU A 147 -10.49 0.20 1.88
N GLN A 148 -10.02 1.44 1.99
CA GLN A 148 -10.83 2.54 2.52
C GLN A 148 -11.98 2.92 1.59
N GLU A 149 -11.88 2.62 0.30
CA GLU A 149 -12.97 2.86 -0.64
C GLU A 149 -14.03 1.78 -0.58
N ASP A 150 -13.68 0.56 -0.16
CA ASP A 150 -14.60 -0.58 -0.11
C ASP A 150 -15.25 -0.73 1.27
N SER A 151 -14.48 -0.54 2.35
CA SER A 151 -14.93 -0.74 3.74
C SER A 151 -14.73 0.48 4.66
N PRO A 152 -15.05 1.72 4.27
CA PRO A 152 -14.72 2.93 5.06
C PRO A 152 -15.35 2.93 6.46
N ILE A 153 -16.63 2.54 6.56
CA ILE A 153 -17.38 2.56 7.83
C ILE A 153 -16.80 1.54 8.81
N GLN A 154 -16.60 0.31 8.34
CA GLN A 154 -16.06 -0.78 9.17
C GLN A 154 -14.64 -0.47 9.67
N ILE A 155 -13.80 0.10 8.81
CA ILE A 155 -12.46 0.56 9.19
C ILE A 155 -12.55 1.66 10.26
N GLY A 156 -13.46 2.62 10.10
CA GLY A 156 -13.72 3.66 11.09
C GLY A 156 -14.14 3.11 12.45
N ASP A 157 -15.04 2.12 12.46
CA ASP A 157 -15.49 1.45 13.69
C ASP A 157 -14.33 0.72 14.40
N TYR A 158 -13.49 0.01 13.65
CA TYR A 158 -12.29 -0.64 14.22
C TYR A 158 -11.31 0.34 14.83
N ILE A 159 -11.06 1.47 14.15
CA ILE A 159 -10.19 2.53 14.67
C ILE A 159 -10.78 3.13 15.94
N ARG A 160 -12.08 3.43 15.96
CA ARG A 160 -12.78 3.96 17.14
C ARG A 160 -12.68 3.03 18.33
N GLU A 161 -12.95 1.73 18.12
CA GLU A 161 -12.85 0.71 19.17
C GLU A 161 -11.41 0.61 19.70
N PHE A 162 -10.43 0.59 18.80
CA PHE A 162 -9.02 0.53 19.17
C PHE A 162 -8.59 1.74 20.01
N LEU A 163 -8.93 2.96 19.59
CA LEU A 163 -8.60 4.19 20.32
C LEU A 163 -9.27 4.23 21.70
N SER A 164 -10.53 3.79 21.80
CA SER A 164 -11.26 3.73 23.08
C SER A 164 -10.63 2.72 24.06
N GLY A 165 -9.93 1.70 23.55
CA GLY A 165 -9.18 0.75 24.37
C GLY A 165 -7.84 1.29 24.92
N ILE A 166 -7.29 2.33 24.27
CA ILE A 166 -6.00 2.96 24.63
C ILE A 166 -6.22 4.12 25.60
N TYR A 167 -7.15 5.02 25.28
CA TYR A 167 -7.50 6.16 26.11
C TYR A 167 -8.58 5.73 27.11
N LYS A 168 -8.14 5.24 28.27
CA LYS A 168 -9.02 5.00 29.43
C LYS A 168 -9.07 6.21 30.34
#